data_AF-A0A699WEL7-F1
#
_entry.id   AF-A0A699WEL7-F1
#
_cell.length_a   1.000
_cell.length_b   1.000
_cell.length_c   1.000
_cell.angle_alpha   90.00
_cell.angle_beta   90.00
_cell.angle_gamma   90.00
#
_symmetry.space_group_name_H-M   'P 1'
#
loop_
_entity.id
_entity.type
_entity.pdbx_description
1 polymer ?
#
loop_
_entity_poly.entity_id
_entity_poly.type
_entity_poly.pdbx_seq_one_letter_code
_entity_poly.pdbx_strand_id
1 'polypeptide(L)'
;FNLNGGAFVWKNSKQSTTAQHAAEAEYIATAEAAKEAVWIRKFVDELGVVPSNNYPIEMNCDNTAAISMVKEPGIMKGARHF
;
A
#
# COMPACT_ATOMS: atom_id res chain seq x y z
N PHE A 1 0.61 -9.34 -1.00
CA PHE A 1 0.17 -8.70 -2.25
C PHE A 1 -0.02 -9.78 -3.29
N ASN A 2 -1.09 -9.73 -4.10
CA ASN A 2 -1.24 -10.63 -5.25
C ASN A 2 -1.27 -9.79 -6.54
N LEU A 3 -0.37 -10.10 -7.49
CA LEU A 3 -0.32 -9.47 -8.81
C LEU A 3 -0.51 -10.56 -9.87
N ASN A 4 -1.54 -10.41 -10.73
CA ASN A 4 -1.90 -11.42 -11.75
C ASN A 4 -2.07 -12.85 -11.20
N GLY A 5 -2.62 -12.98 -9.98
CA GLY A 5 -2.83 -14.28 -9.32
C GLY A 5 -1.58 -14.89 -8.68
N GLY A 6 -0.41 -14.25 -8.83
CA GLY A 6 0.83 -14.65 -8.16
C GLY A 6 1.03 -13.92 -6.84
N ALA A 7 1.45 -14.66 -5.80
CA ALA A 7 1.82 -14.08 -4.52
C ALA A 7 3.14 -13.31 -4.63
N PHE A 8 3.10 -12.05 -4.20
CA PHE A 8 4.27 -11.18 -4.09
C PHE A 8 4.59 -10.93 -2.62
N VAL A 9 5.81 -11.30 -2.21
CA VAL A 9 6.31 -11.11 -0.85
C VAL A 9 7.12 -9.82 -0.80
N TRP A 10 6.74 -8.91 0.08
CA TRP A 10 7.43 -7.65 0.34
C TRP A 10 8.13 -7.69 1.70
N LYS A 11 9.25 -6.98 1.83
CA LYS A 11 10.03 -6.86 3.07
C LYS A 11 9.94 -5.41 3.57
N ASN A 12 9.44 -5.23 4.79
CA ASN A 12 9.41 -3.92 5.44
C ASN A 12 10.81 -3.54 5.97
N SER A 13 11.22 -2.30 5.73
CA SER A 13 12.40 -1.65 6.33
C SER A 13 11.94 -0.56 7.29
N LYS A 14 12.68 -0.32 8.38
CA LYS A 14 12.32 0.67 9.41
C LYS A 14 12.07 2.04 8.77
N GLN A 15 10.82 2.52 8.80
CA GLN A 15 10.41 3.83 8.27
C GLN A 15 11.16 4.97 8.98
N SER A 16 11.53 6.02 8.24
CA SER A 16 12.08 7.26 8.82
C SER A 16 11.01 8.15 9.46
N THR A 17 9.74 7.85 9.19
CA THR A 17 8.57 8.55 9.74
C THR A 17 8.16 7.88 11.04
N THR A 18 8.19 8.61 12.14
CA THR A 18 7.66 8.12 13.43
C THR A 18 6.13 8.19 13.40
N ALA A 19 5.49 7.04 13.20
CA ALA A 19 4.05 6.92 13.43
C ALA A 19 3.76 7.05 14.93
N GLN A 20 2.72 7.80 15.30
CA GLN A 20 2.33 7.98 16.71
C GLN A 20 1.65 6.72 17.28
N HIS A 21 1.18 5.81 16.42
CA HIS A 21 0.40 4.63 16.77
C HIS A 21 0.45 3.57 15.66
N ALA A 22 0.15 2.31 16.00
CA ALA A 22 0.29 1.17 15.09
C ALA A 22 -0.56 1.30 13.80
N ALA A 23 -1.78 1.84 13.90
CA ALA A 23 -2.66 2.05 12.75
C ALA A 23 -2.08 3.04 11.73
N GLU A 24 -1.41 4.10 12.19
CA GLU A 24 -0.73 5.05 11.33
C GLU A 24 0.51 4.43 10.67
N ALA A 25 1.28 3.63 11.42
CA ALA A 25 2.44 2.92 10.88
C ALA A 25 2.02 1.98 9.73
N GLU A 26 0.94 1.22 9.93
CA GLU A 26 0.39 0.34 8.91
C GLU A 26 -0.24 1.09 7.74
N TYR A 27 -0.90 2.21 7.98
CA TYR A 27 -1.37 3.08 6.90
C TYR A 27 -0.22 3.57 6.02
N ILE A 28 0.87 4.06 6.63
CA ILE A 28 2.04 4.55 5.88
C ILE A 28 2.68 3.39 5.12
N ALA A 29 2.87 2.23 5.76
CA ALA A 29 3.42 1.04 5.09
C ALA A 29 2.55 0.58 3.92
N THR A 30 1.23 0.58 4.08
CA THR A 30 0.26 0.26 3.02
C THR A 30 0.36 1.27 1.87
N ALA A 31 0.50 2.56 2.18
CA ALA A 31 0.65 3.61 1.17
C ALA A 31 1.97 3.51 0.39
N GLU A 32 3.07 3.14 1.05
CA GLU A 32 4.35 2.86 0.40
C GLU A 32 4.26 1.64 -0.51
N ALA A 33 3.70 0.54 -0.02
CA ALA A 33 3.51 -0.66 -0.82
C ALA A 33 2.58 -0.42 -2.03
N ALA A 34 1.56 0.43 -1.88
CA ALA A 34 0.70 0.84 -3.00
C ALA A 34 1.49 1.57 -4.10
N LYS A 35 2.41 2.46 -3.72
CA LYS A 35 3.29 3.16 -4.68
C LYS A 35 4.19 2.19 -5.43
N GLU A 36 4.81 1.25 -4.71
CA GLU A 36 5.65 0.21 -5.31
C GLU A 36 4.85 -0.68 -6.25
N ALA A 37 3.66 -1.10 -5.86
CA ALA A 37 2.79 -1.94 -6.68
C ALA A 37 2.38 -1.24 -7.99
N VAL A 38 2.06 0.06 -7.93
CA VAL A 38 1.79 0.88 -9.12
C VAL A 38 3.03 1.01 -10.00
N TRP A 39 4.21 1.16 -9.41
CA TRP A 39 5.47 1.23 -10.17
C TRP A 39 5.78 -0.10 -10.87
N ILE A 40 5.68 -1.23 -10.17
CA ILE A 40 5.88 -2.58 -10.74
C ILE A 40 4.91 -2.82 -11.88
N ARG A 41 3.63 -2.42 -11.73
CA ARG A 41 2.64 -2.52 -12.80
C ARG A 41 3.11 -1.83 -14.07
N LYS A 42 3.49 -0.55 -13.96
CA LYS A 42 3.97 0.23 -15.11
C LYS A 42 5.20 -0.39 -15.74
N PHE A 43 6.15 -0.84 -14.92
CA PHE A 43 7.36 -1.52 -15.39
C PHE A 43 7.04 -2.79 -16.19
N VAL A 44 6.13 -3.63 -15.70
CA VAL A 44 5.68 -4.84 -16.41
C VAL A 44 4.95 -4.51 -17.71
N ASP A 45 4.14 -3.46 -17.72
CA ASP A 45 3.42 -3.01 -18.92
C ASP A 45 4.40 -2.52 -20.00
N GLU A 46 5.45 -1.78 -19.61
CA GLU A 46 6.52 -1.31 -20.50
C GLU A 46 7.35 -2.46 -21.08
N LEU A 47 7.53 -3.55 -20.33
CA LEU A 47 8.23 -4.74 -20.82
C LEU A 47 7.45 -5.52 -21.89
N GLY A 48 6.13 -5.33 -21.99
CA GLY A 48 5.28 -6.00 -22.99
C GLY A 48 5.19 -7.53 -22.83
N VAL A 49 5.63 -8.07 -21.69
CA VAL A 49 5.70 -9.52 -21.43
C VAL A 49 4.39 -10.11 -20.89
N VAL A 50 3.44 -9.27 -20.47
CA VAL A 50 2.12 -9.69 -20.00
C VAL A 50 1.05 -9.15 -20.97
N PRO A 51 0.14 -10.00 -21.49
CA PRO A 51 -0.88 -9.59 -22.46
C PRO A 51 -1.86 -8.52 -21.95
N SER A 52 -2.07 -8.48 -20.63
CA SER A 52 -2.99 -7.55 -19.95
C SER A 52 -2.67 -7.51 -18.46
N ASN A 53 -2.53 -6.31 -17.90
CA ASN A 53 -2.31 -6.07 -16.47
C ASN A 53 -3.45 -5.21 -15.88
N ASN A 54 -4.67 -5.32 -16.42
CA ASN A 54 -5.79 -4.46 -16.02
C ASN A 54 -6.50 -4.92 -14.73
N TYR A 55 -6.07 -6.02 -14.11
CA TYR A 55 -6.69 -6.53 -12.88
C TYR A 55 -6.36 -5.63 -11.68
N PRO A 56 -7.25 -5.45 -10.69
CA PRO A 56 -6.89 -4.76 -9.46
C PRO A 56 -5.72 -5.44 -8.75
N ILE A 57 -4.84 -4.66 -8.11
CA ILE A 57 -3.81 -5.20 -7.21
C ILE A 57 -4.45 -5.34 -5.83
N GLU A 58 -4.55 -6.58 -5.35
CA GLU A 58 -5.14 -6.85 -4.04
C GLU A 58 -4.09 -6.66 -2.93
N MET A 59 -4.44 -5.79 -1.97
CA MET A 59 -3.63 -5.48 -0.81
C MET A 59 -4.45 -5.77 0.44
N ASN A 60 -4.04 -6.78 1.21
CA ASN A 60 -4.68 -7.15 2.47
C ASN A 60 -3.94 -6.50 3.64
N CYS A 61 -4.70 -5.92 4.56
CA CYS A 61 -4.22 -5.36 5.83
C CYS A 61 -5.14 -5.90 6.93
N ASP A 62 -4.56 -6.40 8.02
CA ASP A 62 -5.27 -6.97 9.17
C ASP A 62 -5.71 -5.92 10.19
N ASN A 63 -5.18 -4.71 10.10
CA ASN A 63 -5.55 -3.59 10.96
C ASN A 63 -6.73 -2.78 10.40
N THR A 64 -7.91 -3.04 10.95
CA THR A 64 -9.16 -2.35 10.59
C THR A 64 -9.08 -0.82 10.74
N ALA A 65 -8.30 -0.30 11.69
CA ALA A 65 -8.13 1.14 11.86
C ALA A 65 -7.31 1.74 10.69
N ALA A 66 -6.24 1.07 10.27
CA ALA A 66 -5.49 1.46 9.07
C ALA A 66 -6.37 1.40 7.81
N ILE A 67 -7.22 0.36 7.66
CA ILE A 67 -8.19 0.25 6.56
C ILE A 67 -9.18 1.44 6.57
N SER A 68 -9.67 1.84 7.75
CA SER A 68 -10.56 2.99 7.88
C SER A 68 -9.87 4.30 7.46
N MET A 69 -8.61 4.48 7.84
CA MET A 69 -7.81 5.66 7.45
C MET A 69 -7.59 5.76 5.94
N VAL A 70 -7.44 4.62 5.25
CA VAL A 70 -7.37 4.58 3.77
C VAL A 70 -8.69 5.00 3.12
N LYS A 71 -9.82 4.55 3.67
CA LYS A 71 -11.16 4.89 3.14
C LYS A 71 -11.54 6.34 3.39
N GLU A 72 -11.03 6.94 4.47
CA GLU A 72 -11.34 8.30 4.89
C GLU A 72 -10.05 9.14 5.11
N PRO A 73 -9.40 9.61 4.03
CA PRO A 73 -8.13 10.35 4.12
C PRO A 73 -8.20 11.66 4.94
N GLY A 74 -9.42 12.17 5.19
CA GLY A 74 -9.67 13.37 5.99
C GLY A 74 -9.32 13.22 7.46
N ILE A 75 -9.37 11.99 8.01
CA ILE A 75 -9.11 11.70 9.43
C ILE A 75 -7.66 12.05 9.80
N MET A 76 -6.69 11.73 8.94
CA MET A 76 -5.28 12.04 9.19
C MET A 76 -4.95 13.52 9.09
N LYS A 77 -5.66 14.29 8.26
CA LYS A 77 -5.47 15.74 8.22
C LYS A 77 -5.93 16.42 9.52
N GLY A 78 -6.85 15.80 10.27
CA GLY A 78 -7.34 16.26 11.57
C GLY A 78 -6.54 15.74 12.77
N ALA A 79 -5.78 14.65 12.63
CA ALA A 79 -4.92 14.12 13.70
C ALA A 79 -3.61 14.92 13.90
N ARG A 80 -3.37 15.98 13.11
CA ARG A 80 -2.28 16.94 13.34
C ARG A 80 -2.61 17.90 14.48
N HIS A 81 -2.91 17.38 15.65
CA HIS A 81 -2.83 18.09 16.92
C HIS A 81 -2.80 17.00 17.98
N PHE A 82 -1.60 16.66 18.47
CA PHE A 82 -1.19 16.50 19.86
C PHE A 82 0.33 16.23 19.88
#